data_AF-A0A7S0MTI6-F1
#
_entry.id   AF-A0A7S0MTI6-F1
#
_cell.length_a   1.000
_cell.length_b   1.000
_cell.length_c   1.000
_cell.angle_alpha   90.00
_cell.angle_beta   90.00
_cell.angle_gamma   90.00
#
_symmetry.space_group_name_H-M   'P 1'
#
loop_
_entity.id
_entity.type
_entity.pdbx_description
1 polymer ?
#
loop_
_entity_poly.entity_id
_entity_poly.type
_entity_poly.pdbx_seq_one_letter_code
_entity_poly.pdbx_strand_id
1 'polypeptide(L)'
;GHVLIGRLPSPWGTLRSYHERGRERKQRSLYVICCLVLASLVAAFVGIHTKSQRKFLRKLEPPPRGEVAHMDTSQIVSSTEKVWSFLNLGGKKAASKLLDAFDASGPDHTVIIFVSGNWYDEHKVAEVVALTQRFPDAIVLLTGGVGRLTNSRSITLGGESLHMRELLIAAGVPASRMVVYTGGRVTTHNLQLLVHFLKETVEGRPKHRMSLVVVEESYLCRRVLATLLPLLGPEVDVKGVVTVPTTTSWQELAAMHHGQEGAAAHYVVGELERLLQYSKPGNQPYLFSRTLALGSTGHPAGPDVTHAPQALAS
;
A
#
# COMPACT_ATOMS: atom_id res chain seq x y z
N GLY A 1 -48.55 44.87 26.57
CA GLY A 1 -47.87 43.69 27.12
C GLY A 1 -47.01 43.08 26.04
N HIS A 2 -45.68 43.14 26.21
CA HIS A 2 -44.71 42.50 25.31
C HIS A 2 -44.40 41.10 25.84
N VAL A 3 -44.52 40.08 25.00
CA VAL A 3 -44.12 38.70 25.32
C VAL A 3 -42.79 38.41 24.61
N LEU A 4 -41.75 38.16 25.41
CA LEU A 4 -40.46 37.65 24.99
C LEU A 4 -40.55 36.13 24.76
N ILE A 5 -40.26 35.68 23.53
CA ILE A 5 -40.05 34.25 23.24
C ILE A 5 -38.55 34.00 23.20
N GLY A 6 -38.02 33.41 24.27
CA GLY A 6 -36.64 32.91 24.32
C GLY A 6 -36.48 31.65 23.49
N ARG A 7 -35.46 31.59 22.62
CA ARG A 7 -35.04 30.37 21.93
C ARG A 7 -34.40 29.41 22.94
N LEU A 8 -35.01 28.25 23.16
CA LEU A 8 -34.36 27.12 23.82
C LEU A 8 -33.36 26.45 22.84
N PRO A 9 -32.18 26.01 23.31
CA PRO A 9 -31.21 25.33 22.47
C PRO A 9 -31.75 23.96 22.01
N SER A 10 -31.49 23.65 20.74
CA SER A 10 -31.87 22.40 20.09
C SER A 10 -31.23 21.17 20.78
N PRO A 11 -32.01 20.13 21.14
CA PRO A 11 -31.48 18.88 21.73
C PRO A 11 -30.49 18.13 20.83
N TRP A 12 -30.48 18.46 19.53
CA TRP A 12 -29.67 17.79 18.51
C TRP A 12 -28.20 18.22 18.50
N GLY A 13 -27.88 19.42 18.99
CA GLY A 13 -26.49 19.90 19.11
C GLY A 13 -25.70 19.12 20.19
N THR A 14 -26.36 18.76 21.28
CA THR A 14 -25.75 18.08 22.43
C THR A 14 -25.53 16.58 22.19
N LEU A 15 -26.41 15.94 21.41
CA LEU A 15 -26.28 14.53 21.01
C LEU A 15 -25.16 14.30 19.98
N ARG A 16 -24.96 15.21 19.02
CA ARG A 16 -23.83 15.14 18.06
C ARG A 16 -22.48 15.24 18.79
N SER A 17 -22.40 16.19 19.73
CA SER A 17 -21.26 16.39 20.62
C SER A 17 -20.96 15.19 21.55
N TYR A 18 -21.98 14.47 22.04
CA TYR A 18 -21.77 13.24 22.84
C TYR A 18 -21.32 12.06 21.98
N HIS A 19 -21.84 11.94 20.75
CA HIS A 19 -21.49 10.87 19.82
C HIS A 19 -20.09 11.04 19.22
N GLU A 20 -19.65 12.28 19.02
CA GLU A 20 -18.28 12.65 18.60
C GLU A 20 -17.27 12.43 19.73
N ARG A 21 -17.59 12.87 20.96
CA ARG A 21 -16.75 12.62 22.15
C ARG A 21 -16.60 11.13 22.50
N GLY A 22 -17.63 10.33 22.24
CA GLY A 22 -17.59 8.87 22.37
C GLY A 22 -16.72 8.17 21.32
N ARG A 23 -16.65 8.71 20.09
CA ARG A 23 -15.74 8.22 19.04
C ARG A 23 -14.29 8.61 19.31
N GLU A 24 -14.02 9.83 19.77
CA GLU A 24 -12.67 10.26 20.15
C GLU A 24 -12.07 9.42 21.27
N ARG A 25 -12.85 9.11 22.32
CA ARG A 25 -12.38 8.24 23.41
C ARG A 25 -12.10 6.82 22.92
N LYS A 26 -12.97 6.25 22.09
CA LYS A 26 -12.74 4.93 21.49
C LYS A 26 -11.55 4.92 20.54
N GLN A 27 -11.33 5.98 19.75
CA GLN A 27 -10.16 6.12 18.88
C GLN A 27 -8.86 6.24 19.69
N ARG A 28 -8.84 7.04 20.77
CA ARG A 28 -7.69 7.13 21.68
C ARG A 28 -7.38 5.80 22.35
N SER A 29 -8.39 5.06 22.81
CA SER A 29 -8.19 3.72 23.38
C SER A 29 -7.69 2.71 22.34
N LEU A 30 -8.23 2.73 21.12
CA LEU A 30 -7.76 1.86 20.03
C LEU A 30 -6.33 2.20 19.61
N TYR A 31 -5.98 3.48 19.61
CA TYR A 31 -4.65 4.00 19.29
C TYR A 31 -3.61 3.59 20.34
N VAL A 32 -3.92 3.73 21.63
CA VAL A 32 -3.07 3.24 22.73
C VAL A 32 -2.91 1.73 22.69
N ILE A 33 -3.97 0.98 22.36
CA ILE A 33 -3.90 -0.48 22.15
C ILE A 33 -3.01 -0.80 20.94
N CYS A 34 -3.15 -0.08 19.83
CA CYS A 34 -2.28 -0.22 18.66
C CYS A 34 -0.80 0.05 18.98
N CYS A 35 -0.50 1.03 19.83
CA CYS A 35 0.87 1.32 20.26
C CYS A 35 1.43 0.26 21.20
N LEU A 36 0.61 -0.26 22.13
CA LEU A 36 0.96 -1.38 23.00
C LEU A 36 1.16 -2.68 22.22
N VAL A 37 0.36 -2.89 21.17
CA VAL A 37 0.48 -4.01 20.24
C VAL A 37 1.72 -3.84 19.37
N LEU A 38 2.02 -2.64 18.85
CA LEU A 38 3.26 -2.35 18.14
C LEU A 38 4.49 -2.64 19.02
N ALA A 39 4.51 -2.13 20.25
CA ALA A 39 5.55 -2.36 21.23
C ALA A 39 5.73 -3.86 21.54
N SER A 40 4.64 -4.59 21.71
CA SER A 40 4.64 -6.02 22.03
C SER A 40 5.01 -6.89 20.82
N LEU A 41 4.62 -6.50 19.60
CA LEU A 41 4.96 -7.21 18.36
C LEU A 41 6.42 -7.00 17.98
N VAL A 42 6.96 -5.80 18.19
CA VAL A 42 8.40 -5.51 18.06
C VAL A 42 9.22 -6.34 19.07
N ALA A 43 8.71 -6.51 20.29
CA ALA A 43 9.37 -7.31 21.34
C ALA A 43 9.24 -8.84 21.13
N ALA A 44 8.13 -9.33 20.58
CA ALA A 44 7.87 -10.77 20.40
C ALA A 44 8.58 -11.37 19.17
N PHE A 45 8.93 -10.56 18.17
CA PHE A 45 9.51 -11.03 16.90
C PHE A 45 11.04 -10.88 16.81
N VAL A 46 11.75 -11.08 17.93
CA VAL A 46 13.22 -11.12 18.01
C VAL A 46 13.86 -12.32 17.27
N GLY A 47 13.12 -12.99 16.38
CA GLY A 47 13.68 -13.80 15.28
C GLY A 47 13.96 -12.94 14.03
N ILE A 48 14.87 -11.96 14.13
CA ILE A 48 15.16 -11.00 13.04
C ILE A 48 16.43 -11.41 12.27
N HIS A 49 16.29 -11.74 10.99
CA HIS A 49 17.38 -12.29 10.18
C HIS A 49 18.34 -11.26 9.56
N THR A 50 18.04 -9.95 9.55
CA THR A 50 18.95 -8.93 8.95
C THR A 50 19.39 -7.82 9.93
N LYS A 51 20.60 -7.26 9.72
CA LYS A 51 21.14 -6.13 10.52
C LYS A 51 20.31 -4.84 10.35
N SER A 52 19.75 -4.59 9.17
CA SER A 52 18.98 -3.37 8.87
C SER A 52 17.66 -3.31 9.64
N GLN A 53 16.93 -4.43 9.69
CA GLN A 53 15.69 -4.55 10.46
C GLN A 53 15.94 -4.41 11.97
N ARG A 54 17.00 -5.03 12.49
CA ARG A 54 17.40 -4.84 13.90
C ARG A 54 17.72 -3.39 14.22
N LYS A 55 18.38 -2.67 13.30
CA LYS A 55 18.70 -1.23 13.49
C LYS A 55 17.43 -0.36 13.46
N PHE A 56 16.45 -0.67 12.61
CA PHE A 56 15.17 0.05 12.59
C PHE A 56 14.36 -0.22 13.86
N LEU A 57 14.27 -1.48 14.30
CA LEU A 57 13.52 -1.85 15.49
C LEU A 57 14.14 -1.30 16.79
N ARG A 58 15.48 -1.19 16.88
CA ARG A 58 16.14 -0.47 17.99
C ARG A 58 15.78 1.02 18.05
N LYS A 59 15.40 1.65 16.93
CA LYS A 59 14.89 3.03 16.92
C LYS A 59 13.42 3.13 17.34
N LEU A 60 12.75 2.00 17.53
CA LEU A 60 11.36 1.85 17.94
C LEU A 60 11.25 1.21 19.33
N GLU A 61 12.32 1.24 20.15
CA GLU A 61 12.31 0.64 21.48
C GLU A 61 11.10 1.13 22.28
N PRO A 62 10.30 0.20 22.84
CA PRO A 62 9.14 0.58 23.61
C PRO A 62 9.60 1.31 24.88
N PRO A 63 8.86 2.35 25.32
CA PRO A 63 9.15 2.99 26.60
C PRO A 63 9.09 1.95 27.74
N PRO A 64 9.88 2.13 28.82
CA PRO A 64 9.87 1.24 29.97
C PRO A 64 8.44 0.93 30.45
N ARG A 65 8.20 -0.32 30.89
CA ARG A 65 6.90 -0.73 31.45
C ARG A 65 6.54 0.17 32.64
N GLY A 66 5.58 1.07 32.43
CA GLY A 66 5.16 2.08 33.41
C GLY A 66 4.94 3.47 32.80
N GLU A 67 5.62 3.79 31.69
CA GLU A 67 5.54 5.13 31.06
C GLU A 67 4.50 5.25 29.95
N VAL A 68 3.86 4.14 29.54
CA VAL A 68 2.85 4.15 28.46
C VAL A 68 1.61 4.98 28.83
N ALA A 69 1.34 5.16 30.13
CA ALA A 69 0.27 6.04 30.61
C ALA A 69 0.53 7.54 30.36
N HIS A 70 1.74 7.91 29.92
CA HIS A 70 2.19 9.31 29.79
C HIS A 70 2.76 9.68 28.43
N MET A 71 2.61 8.84 27.39
CA MET A 71 2.99 9.26 26.04
C MET A 71 2.09 10.40 25.56
N ASP A 72 2.70 11.57 25.32
CA ASP A 72 2.03 12.67 24.65
C ASP A 72 1.73 12.28 23.19
N THR A 73 0.61 12.80 22.67
CA THR A 73 0.14 12.69 21.29
C THR A 73 1.27 12.90 20.29
N SER A 74 2.17 13.86 20.54
CA SER A 74 3.33 14.16 19.68
C SER A 74 4.29 12.97 19.50
N GLN A 75 4.57 12.22 20.56
CA GLN A 75 5.46 11.04 20.52
C GLN A 75 4.82 9.89 19.73
N ILE A 76 3.50 9.78 19.81
CA ILE A 76 2.77 8.72 19.11
C ILE A 76 2.67 9.03 17.61
N VAL A 77 2.40 10.30 17.25
CA VAL A 77 2.45 10.76 15.86
C VAL A 77 3.83 10.51 15.27
N SER A 78 4.90 10.90 15.97
CA SER A 78 6.28 10.64 15.52
C SER A 78 6.59 9.16 15.32
N SER A 79 6.10 8.28 16.20
CA SER A 79 6.31 6.83 16.05
C SER A 79 5.53 6.27 14.86
N THR A 80 4.30 6.72 14.65
CA THR A 80 3.47 6.31 13.52
C THR A 80 4.06 6.79 12.19
N GLU A 81 4.60 8.00 12.15
CA GLU A 81 5.30 8.55 10.98
C GLU A 81 6.52 7.71 10.61
N LYS A 82 7.28 7.21 11.59
CA LYS A 82 8.40 6.27 11.33
C LYS A 82 7.92 4.97 10.69
N VAL A 83 6.80 4.42 11.15
CA VAL A 83 6.19 3.21 10.56
C VAL A 83 5.71 3.49 9.14
N TRP A 84 5.02 4.61 8.94
CA TRP A 84 4.59 5.05 7.62
C TRP A 84 5.79 5.21 6.66
N SER A 85 6.86 5.87 7.08
CA SER A 85 8.10 6.00 6.29
C SER A 85 8.68 4.64 5.90
N PHE A 86 8.63 3.65 6.80
CA PHE A 86 9.01 2.28 6.51
C PHE A 86 8.11 1.62 5.45
N LEU A 87 6.78 1.80 5.53
CA LEU A 87 5.82 1.28 4.56
C LEU A 87 5.94 1.96 3.19
N ASN A 88 6.29 3.25 3.18
CA ASN A 88 6.39 4.12 2.01
C ASN A 88 7.69 3.93 1.18
N LEU A 89 8.57 3.01 1.60
CA LEU A 89 9.78 2.62 0.84
C LEU A 89 10.70 3.80 0.43
N GLY A 90 10.73 4.87 1.23
CA GLY A 90 11.52 6.08 0.94
C GLY A 90 10.83 7.11 0.05
N GLY A 91 9.55 6.94 -0.26
CA GLY A 91 8.69 7.94 -0.88
C GLY A 91 8.98 8.19 -2.37
N LYS A 92 8.43 9.28 -2.90
CA LYS A 92 8.58 9.68 -4.32
C LYS A 92 10.02 9.91 -4.74
N LYS A 93 10.90 10.38 -3.83
CA LYS A 93 12.33 10.58 -4.13
C LYS A 93 13.04 9.26 -4.44
N ALA A 94 12.74 8.20 -3.69
CA ALA A 94 13.29 6.87 -3.96
C ALA A 94 12.72 6.29 -5.26
N ALA A 95 11.40 6.44 -5.47
CA ALA A 95 10.74 6.01 -6.70
C ALA A 95 11.32 6.69 -7.95
N SER A 96 11.50 8.02 -7.94
CA SER A 96 12.04 8.77 -9.08
C SER A 96 13.38 8.23 -9.56
N LYS A 97 14.32 7.94 -8.65
CA LYS A 97 15.64 7.38 -9.01
C LYS A 97 15.54 6.03 -9.71
N LEU A 98 14.55 5.22 -9.32
CA LEU A 98 14.32 3.91 -9.94
C LEU A 98 13.62 4.05 -11.29
N LEU A 99 12.73 5.02 -11.45
CA LEU A 99 12.11 5.37 -12.73
C LEU A 99 13.14 5.86 -13.75
N ASP A 100 14.17 6.59 -13.32
CA ASP A 100 15.26 7.03 -14.22
C ASP A 100 15.97 5.81 -14.87
N ALA A 101 16.04 4.68 -14.16
CA ALA A 101 16.61 3.44 -14.70
C ALA A 101 15.69 2.71 -15.70
N PHE A 102 14.40 3.08 -15.74
CA PHE A 102 13.44 2.58 -16.74
C PHE A 102 13.53 3.38 -18.04
N ASP A 103 13.75 4.69 -17.98
CA ASP A 103 13.92 5.53 -19.19
C ASP A 103 15.09 5.07 -20.07
N ALA A 104 16.14 4.49 -19.47
CA ALA A 104 17.32 3.99 -20.17
C ALA A 104 17.11 2.62 -20.85
N SER A 105 15.89 2.10 -20.89
CA SER A 105 15.60 0.77 -21.44
C SER A 105 15.22 0.91 -22.91
N GLY A 106 15.92 0.22 -23.81
CA GLY A 106 15.76 0.32 -25.26
C GLY A 106 14.38 -0.10 -25.80
N PRO A 107 14.22 -0.21 -27.13
CA PRO A 107 12.92 -0.30 -27.81
C PRO A 107 12.10 -1.57 -27.50
N ASP A 108 12.73 -2.66 -27.05
CA ASP A 108 12.05 -3.93 -26.72
C ASP A 108 11.54 -3.98 -25.26
N HIS A 109 11.35 -2.81 -24.66
CA HIS A 109 10.95 -2.67 -23.26
C HIS A 109 9.57 -2.03 -23.14
N THR A 110 8.68 -2.65 -22.37
CA THR A 110 7.37 -2.06 -22.08
C THR A 110 7.28 -1.65 -20.62
N VAL A 111 6.84 -0.43 -20.39
CA VAL A 111 6.46 0.06 -19.06
C VAL A 111 4.97 -0.19 -18.86
N ILE A 112 4.63 -0.83 -17.74
CA ILE A 112 3.25 -1.04 -17.31
C ILE A 112 3.03 -0.22 -16.05
N ILE A 113 2.09 0.72 -16.12
CA ILE A 113 1.60 1.49 -14.98
C ILE A 113 0.40 0.75 -14.41
N PHE A 114 0.58 0.08 -13.28
CA PHE A 114 -0.46 -0.63 -12.57
C PHE A 114 -1.09 0.24 -11.49
N VAL A 115 -2.42 0.27 -11.46
CA VAL A 115 -3.21 0.96 -10.44
C VAL A 115 -4.28 0.01 -9.93
N SER A 116 -4.34 -0.17 -8.62
CA SER A 116 -5.51 -0.80 -8.00
C SER A 116 -6.52 0.27 -7.58
N GLY A 117 -7.70 0.20 -8.16
CA GLY A 117 -8.82 1.07 -7.88
C GLY A 117 -9.29 0.87 -6.45
N ASN A 118 -9.59 1.98 -5.77
CA ASN A 118 -10.26 2.00 -4.48
C ASN A 118 -10.82 3.41 -4.19
N TRP A 119 -11.40 3.63 -3.02
CA TRP A 119 -11.91 4.93 -2.59
C TRP A 119 -10.93 6.14 -2.59
N TYR A 120 -9.63 5.95 -2.84
CA TYR A 120 -8.62 7.02 -3.01
C TYR A 120 -8.24 7.30 -4.46
N ASP A 121 -8.99 6.82 -5.45
CA ASP A 121 -8.67 6.95 -6.87
C ASP A 121 -8.31 8.39 -7.29
N GLU A 122 -9.04 9.39 -6.79
CA GLU A 122 -8.79 10.81 -7.08
C GLU A 122 -7.36 11.25 -6.72
N HIS A 123 -6.80 10.70 -5.64
CA HIS A 123 -5.44 11.02 -5.20
C HIS A 123 -4.35 10.32 -6.02
N LYS A 124 -4.72 9.34 -6.85
CA LYS A 124 -3.79 8.63 -7.76
C LYS A 124 -3.70 9.31 -9.13
N VAL A 125 -4.73 10.05 -9.55
CA VAL A 125 -4.85 10.62 -10.90
C VAL A 125 -3.62 11.43 -11.31
N ALA A 126 -3.18 12.36 -10.47
CA ALA A 126 -2.04 13.23 -10.78
C ALA A 126 -0.75 12.44 -11.03
N GLU A 127 -0.49 11.41 -10.22
CA GLU A 127 0.69 10.54 -10.37
C GLU A 127 0.61 9.71 -11.65
N VAL A 128 -0.56 9.13 -11.95
CA VAL A 128 -0.74 8.35 -13.18
C VAL A 128 -0.58 9.25 -14.41
N VAL A 129 -1.14 10.45 -14.41
CA VAL A 129 -0.97 11.44 -15.49
C VAL A 129 0.50 11.75 -15.69
N ALA A 130 1.23 12.10 -14.63
CA ALA A 130 2.66 12.39 -14.70
C ALA A 130 3.47 11.21 -15.26
N LEU A 131 3.15 9.98 -14.84
CA LEU A 131 3.79 8.77 -15.35
C LEU A 131 3.46 8.50 -16.82
N THR A 132 2.23 8.74 -17.27
CA THR A 132 1.85 8.55 -18.68
C THR A 132 2.46 9.59 -19.62
N GLN A 133 2.77 10.78 -19.10
CA GLN A 133 3.54 11.80 -19.81
C GLN A 133 5.02 11.41 -19.90
N ARG A 134 5.59 10.90 -18.79
CA ARG A 134 6.97 10.41 -18.74
C ARG A 134 7.21 9.19 -19.62
N PHE A 135 6.25 8.28 -19.67
CA PHE A 135 6.29 7.06 -20.47
C PHE A 135 5.15 7.07 -21.50
N PRO A 136 5.31 7.72 -22.66
CA PRO A 136 4.23 7.90 -23.65
C PRO A 136 3.64 6.59 -24.19
N ASP A 137 4.42 5.51 -24.21
CA ASP A 137 3.99 4.19 -24.71
C ASP A 137 3.57 3.23 -23.58
N ALA A 138 3.57 3.69 -22.33
CA ALA A 138 3.19 2.83 -21.21
C ALA A 138 1.73 2.40 -21.30
N ILE A 139 1.49 1.13 -20.99
CA ILE A 139 0.15 0.58 -20.80
C ILE A 139 -0.29 0.88 -19.37
N VAL A 140 -1.49 1.41 -19.21
CA VAL A 140 -2.09 1.67 -17.90
C VAL A 140 -3.04 0.52 -17.58
N LEU A 141 -2.65 -0.34 -16.64
CA LEU A 141 -3.49 -1.43 -16.16
C LEU A 141 -4.25 -1.01 -14.91
N LEU A 142 -5.58 -0.95 -15.03
CA LEU A 142 -6.50 -0.63 -13.95
C LEU A 142 -7.18 -1.91 -13.47
N THR A 143 -7.08 -2.19 -12.17
CA THR A 143 -7.78 -3.34 -11.56
C THR A 143 -8.61 -2.89 -10.38
N GLY A 144 -9.78 -3.48 -10.15
CA GLY A 144 -10.62 -3.12 -9.01
C GLY A 144 -12.09 -3.20 -9.33
N GLY A 145 -12.83 -3.84 -8.44
CA GLY A 145 -14.25 -4.17 -8.58
C GLY A 145 -15.09 -3.45 -7.55
N VAL A 146 -16.15 -4.12 -7.10
CA VAL A 146 -17.01 -3.65 -6.02
C VAL A 146 -16.69 -4.42 -4.74
N GLY A 147 -16.17 -3.70 -3.76
CA GLY A 147 -15.81 -4.18 -2.43
C GLY A 147 -16.61 -3.47 -1.33
N ARG A 148 -16.22 -3.73 -0.08
CA ARG A 148 -16.92 -3.22 1.12
C ARG A 148 -16.87 -1.70 1.26
N LEU A 149 -15.78 -1.08 0.80
CA LEU A 149 -15.52 0.36 0.97
C LEU A 149 -15.71 1.15 -0.33
N THR A 150 -16.29 0.51 -1.35
CA THR A 150 -16.46 1.13 -2.67
C THR A 150 -17.49 2.24 -2.60
N ASN A 151 -17.17 3.39 -3.19
CA ASN A 151 -18.08 4.54 -3.21
C ASN A 151 -19.26 4.29 -4.17
N SER A 152 -20.34 5.08 -4.03
CA SER A 152 -21.57 4.92 -4.82
C SER A 152 -21.36 5.10 -6.32
N ARG A 153 -20.45 5.98 -6.74
CA ARG A 153 -20.12 6.21 -8.15
C ARG A 153 -19.48 4.97 -8.76
N SER A 154 -18.46 4.41 -8.12
CA SER A 154 -17.80 3.16 -8.54
C SER A 154 -18.78 1.98 -8.60
N ILE A 155 -19.72 1.88 -7.66
CA ILE A 155 -20.80 0.86 -7.71
C ILE A 155 -21.65 1.05 -8.98
N THR A 156 -22.08 2.29 -9.25
CA THR A 156 -22.91 2.61 -10.42
C THR A 156 -22.20 2.29 -11.73
N LEU A 157 -20.88 2.49 -11.78
CA LEU A 157 -20.05 2.18 -12.94
C LEU A 157 -19.70 0.70 -13.07
N GLY A 158 -19.94 -0.12 -12.04
CA GLY A 158 -19.63 -1.55 -12.05
C GLY A 158 -18.21 -1.90 -11.57
N GLY A 159 -17.50 -0.98 -10.93
CA GLY A 159 -16.22 -1.24 -10.27
C GLY A 159 -15.33 0.00 -10.10
N GLU A 160 -14.41 -0.08 -9.13
CA GLU A 160 -13.43 0.99 -8.84
C GLU A 160 -12.51 1.28 -10.03
N SER A 161 -12.10 0.25 -10.77
CA SER A 161 -11.24 0.45 -11.96
C SER A 161 -11.92 1.22 -13.09
N LEU A 162 -13.25 1.12 -13.24
CA LEU A 162 -14.00 1.91 -14.23
C LEU A 162 -14.15 3.36 -13.80
N HIS A 163 -14.30 3.62 -12.49
CA HIS A 163 -14.27 4.98 -11.97
C HIS A 163 -12.90 5.64 -12.18
N MET A 164 -11.81 4.94 -11.85
CA MET A 164 -10.46 5.43 -12.12
C MET A 164 -10.24 5.70 -13.61
N ARG A 165 -10.77 4.85 -14.50
CA ARG A 165 -10.73 5.08 -15.96
C ARG A 165 -11.40 6.40 -16.35
N GLU A 166 -12.60 6.67 -15.84
CA GLU A 166 -13.31 7.94 -16.12
C GLU A 166 -12.48 9.15 -15.68
N LEU A 167 -11.92 9.10 -14.47
CA LEU A 167 -11.08 10.17 -13.93
C LEU A 167 -9.83 10.41 -14.79
N LEU A 168 -9.17 9.35 -15.23
CA LEU A 168 -7.97 9.46 -16.08
C LEU A 168 -8.28 9.99 -17.49
N ILE A 169 -9.40 9.57 -18.07
CA ILE A 169 -9.87 10.11 -19.36
C ILE A 169 -10.17 11.61 -19.23
N ALA A 170 -10.86 12.00 -18.16
CA ALA A 170 -11.13 13.41 -17.87
C ALA A 170 -9.84 14.22 -17.66
N ALA A 171 -8.78 13.60 -17.15
CA ALA A 171 -7.45 14.19 -16.99
C ALA A 171 -6.57 14.12 -18.25
N GLY A 172 -7.10 13.65 -19.38
CA GLY A 172 -6.42 13.65 -20.69
C GLY A 172 -5.61 12.40 -21.01
N VAL A 173 -5.68 11.33 -20.20
CA VAL A 173 -5.03 10.05 -20.54
C VAL A 173 -5.88 9.31 -21.59
N PRO A 174 -5.33 8.93 -22.75
CA PRO A 174 -6.10 8.25 -23.79
C PRO A 174 -6.64 6.89 -23.34
N ALA A 175 -7.93 6.64 -23.59
CA ALA A 175 -8.58 5.37 -23.26
C ALA A 175 -7.93 4.16 -23.95
N SER A 176 -7.33 4.34 -25.13
CA SER A 176 -6.63 3.30 -25.88
C SER A 176 -5.37 2.77 -25.18
N ARG A 177 -4.83 3.51 -24.21
CA ARG A 177 -3.68 3.09 -23.40
C ARG A 177 -4.08 2.30 -22.15
N MET A 178 -5.38 2.19 -21.88
CA MET A 178 -5.89 1.61 -20.64
C MET A 178 -6.43 0.21 -20.85
N VAL A 179 -6.04 -0.71 -19.97
CA VAL A 179 -6.62 -2.05 -19.83
C VAL A 179 -7.31 -2.12 -18.48
N VAL A 180 -8.56 -2.60 -18.43
CA VAL A 180 -9.40 -2.53 -17.24
C VAL A 180 -9.94 -3.89 -16.84
N TYR A 181 -9.72 -4.30 -15.59
CA TYR A 181 -10.31 -5.49 -14.98
C TYR A 181 -11.14 -5.14 -13.74
N THR A 182 -12.44 -5.44 -13.77
CA THR A 182 -13.39 -5.12 -12.69
C THR A 182 -13.59 -6.25 -11.66
N GLY A 183 -12.88 -7.38 -11.79
CA GLY A 183 -13.10 -8.56 -10.93
C GLY A 183 -12.44 -8.51 -9.55
N GLY A 184 -11.46 -7.63 -9.35
CA GLY A 184 -10.62 -7.64 -8.15
C GLY A 184 -11.26 -6.96 -6.94
N ARG A 185 -11.38 -7.67 -5.82
CA ARG A 185 -12.08 -7.18 -4.60
C ARG A 185 -11.16 -6.82 -3.44
N VAL A 186 -9.95 -7.34 -3.49
CA VAL A 186 -8.89 -7.16 -2.48
C VAL A 186 -7.57 -7.07 -3.22
N THR A 187 -6.55 -6.50 -2.57
CA THR A 187 -5.23 -6.30 -3.18
C THR A 187 -4.66 -7.57 -3.78
N THR A 188 -4.79 -8.73 -3.14
CA THR A 188 -4.30 -10.01 -3.68
C THR A 188 -4.96 -10.35 -5.02
N HIS A 189 -6.27 -10.15 -5.16
CA HIS A 189 -6.96 -10.39 -6.43
C HIS A 189 -6.49 -9.40 -7.52
N ASN A 190 -6.33 -8.13 -7.16
CA ASN A 190 -5.82 -7.10 -8.08
C ASN A 190 -4.42 -7.46 -8.60
N LEU A 191 -3.55 -7.99 -7.73
CA LEU A 191 -2.21 -8.43 -8.12
C LEU A 191 -2.20 -9.74 -8.92
N GLN A 192 -3.14 -10.65 -8.65
CA GLN A 192 -3.33 -11.84 -9.50
C GLN A 192 -3.78 -11.47 -10.91
N LEU A 193 -4.68 -10.49 -11.05
CA LEU A 193 -5.11 -9.95 -12.35
C LEU A 193 -3.94 -9.27 -13.07
N LEU A 194 -3.10 -8.52 -12.36
CA LEU A 194 -1.85 -7.99 -12.91
C LEU A 194 -0.95 -9.11 -13.45
N VAL A 195 -0.69 -10.14 -12.65
CA VAL A 195 0.18 -11.25 -13.07
C VAL A 195 -0.40 -12.00 -14.26
N HIS A 196 -1.72 -12.18 -14.31
CA HIS A 196 -2.39 -12.76 -15.47
C HIS A 196 -2.18 -11.92 -16.73
N PHE A 197 -2.42 -10.61 -16.65
CA PHE A 197 -2.16 -9.68 -17.75
C PHE A 197 -0.71 -9.70 -18.23
N LEU A 198 0.25 -9.79 -17.30
CA LEU A 198 1.67 -9.88 -17.64
C LEU A 198 2.00 -11.14 -18.41
N LYS A 199 1.41 -12.28 -18.04
CA LYS A 199 1.56 -13.56 -18.75
C LYS A 199 0.99 -13.50 -20.17
N GLU A 200 -0.20 -12.93 -20.32
CA GLU A 200 -0.83 -12.72 -21.63
C GLU A 200 0.02 -11.79 -22.51
N THR A 201 0.63 -10.76 -21.93
CA THR A 201 1.46 -9.79 -22.66
C THR A 201 2.74 -10.41 -23.25
N VAL A 202 3.31 -11.43 -22.59
CA VAL A 202 4.52 -12.12 -23.06
C VAL A 202 4.22 -13.39 -23.86
N GLU A 203 2.96 -13.80 -23.94
CA GLU A 203 2.56 -14.96 -24.74
C GLU A 203 2.90 -14.72 -26.22
N GLY A 204 3.72 -15.60 -26.79
CA GLY A 204 4.27 -15.43 -28.14
C GLY A 204 5.44 -14.44 -28.26
N ARG A 205 5.91 -13.84 -27.15
CA ARG A 205 7.07 -12.93 -27.10
C ARG A 205 8.03 -13.26 -25.93
N PRO A 206 8.70 -14.42 -25.95
CA PRO A 206 9.46 -14.97 -24.81
C PRO A 206 10.73 -14.18 -24.38
N LYS A 207 11.03 -13.03 -25.01
CA LYS A 207 12.12 -12.11 -24.63
C LYS A 207 11.63 -10.68 -24.36
N HIS A 208 10.33 -10.49 -24.27
CA HIS A 208 9.74 -9.18 -24.05
C HIS A 208 9.90 -8.79 -22.59
N ARG A 209 10.68 -7.73 -22.36
CA ARG A 209 11.04 -7.31 -21.00
C ARG A 209 10.11 -6.21 -20.53
N MET A 210 9.63 -6.33 -19.30
CA MET A 210 8.69 -5.36 -18.73
C MET A 210 9.26 -4.65 -17.51
N SER A 211 8.87 -3.40 -17.32
CA SER A 211 9.03 -2.69 -16.05
C SER A 211 7.67 -2.37 -15.47
N LEU A 212 7.51 -2.63 -14.18
CA LEU A 212 6.27 -2.35 -13.47
C LEU A 212 6.40 -1.09 -12.64
N VAL A 213 5.48 -0.15 -12.86
CA VAL A 213 5.27 1.02 -12.01
C VAL A 213 3.93 0.86 -11.32
N VAL A 214 3.93 0.70 -10.01
CA VAL A 214 2.74 0.43 -9.20
C VAL A 214 2.35 1.69 -8.44
N VAL A 215 1.21 2.30 -8.78
CA VAL A 215 0.72 3.52 -8.11
C VAL A 215 -0.27 3.14 -7.02
N GLU A 216 0.09 3.41 -5.76
CA GLU A 216 -0.69 3.00 -4.60
C GLU A 216 -0.60 4.00 -3.46
N GLU A 217 -1.47 3.86 -2.46
CA GLU A 217 -1.35 4.62 -1.22
C GLU A 217 -0.01 4.34 -0.56
N SER A 218 0.59 5.37 0.02
CA SER A 218 1.91 5.30 0.63
C SER A 218 2.05 4.24 1.73
N TYR A 219 0.96 3.93 2.45
CA TYR A 219 0.94 2.88 3.46
C TYR A 219 0.78 1.45 2.88
N LEU A 220 0.40 1.31 1.61
CA LEU A 220 0.24 0.01 0.92
C LEU A 220 1.47 -0.44 0.15
N CYS A 221 2.38 0.47 -0.24
CA CYS A 221 3.47 0.17 -1.16
C CYS A 221 4.27 -1.08 -0.79
N ARG A 222 4.68 -1.20 0.48
CA ARG A 222 5.42 -2.37 0.95
C ARG A 222 4.62 -3.67 0.88
N ARG A 223 3.33 -3.66 1.23
CA ARG A 223 2.47 -4.85 1.15
C ARG A 223 2.26 -5.30 -0.27
N VAL A 224 2.08 -4.34 -1.18
CA VAL A 224 1.93 -4.62 -2.60
C VAL A 224 3.17 -5.31 -3.14
N LEU A 225 4.38 -4.79 -2.87
CA LEU A 225 5.61 -5.48 -3.26
C LEU A 225 5.75 -6.87 -2.63
N ALA A 226 5.50 -6.98 -1.32
CA ALA A 226 5.60 -8.25 -0.61
C ALA A 226 4.63 -9.30 -1.15
N THR A 227 3.47 -8.88 -1.67
CA THR A 227 2.48 -9.78 -2.26
C THR A 227 2.77 -10.07 -3.73
N LEU A 228 3.22 -9.08 -4.49
CA LEU A 228 3.43 -9.18 -5.94
C LEU A 228 4.65 -10.04 -6.28
N LEU A 229 5.78 -9.79 -5.63
CA LEU A 229 7.05 -10.40 -6.01
C LEU A 229 7.05 -11.95 -6.00
N PRO A 230 6.36 -12.66 -5.08
CA PRO A 230 6.27 -14.12 -5.12
C PRO A 230 5.25 -14.63 -6.13
N LEU A 231 4.32 -13.78 -6.58
CA LEU A 231 3.39 -14.10 -7.67
C LEU A 231 4.04 -13.94 -9.04
N LEU A 232 5.13 -13.16 -9.15
CA LEU A 232 5.95 -13.08 -10.35
C LEU A 232 6.75 -14.39 -10.48
N GLY A 233 6.16 -15.35 -11.21
CA GLY A 233 6.83 -16.60 -11.58
C GLY A 233 7.97 -16.39 -12.60
N PRO A 234 8.79 -17.42 -12.85
CA PRO A 234 9.91 -17.35 -13.81
C PRO A 234 9.50 -17.06 -15.26
N GLU A 235 8.23 -17.26 -15.59
CA GLU A 235 7.64 -17.03 -16.92
C GLU A 235 7.49 -15.54 -17.28
N VAL A 236 7.61 -14.62 -16.30
CA VAL A 236 7.46 -13.18 -16.53
C VAL A 236 8.82 -12.47 -16.34
N ASP A 237 9.42 -11.98 -17.42
CA ASP A 237 10.65 -11.16 -17.34
C ASP A 237 10.33 -9.71 -16.95
N VAL A 238 10.29 -9.46 -15.64
CA VAL A 238 10.20 -8.11 -15.07
C VAL A 238 11.59 -7.59 -14.73
N LYS A 239 12.07 -6.58 -15.48
CA LYS A 239 13.34 -5.87 -15.21
C LYS A 239 13.35 -5.27 -13.80
N GLY A 240 12.23 -4.71 -13.37
CA GLY A 240 12.09 -4.13 -12.04
C GLY A 240 10.66 -3.73 -11.73
N VAL A 241 10.39 -3.58 -10.43
CA VAL A 241 9.13 -3.08 -9.89
C VAL A 241 9.42 -1.83 -9.08
N VAL A 242 8.71 -0.74 -9.37
CA VAL A 242 8.77 0.51 -8.63
C VAL A 242 7.39 0.83 -8.11
N THR A 243 7.26 1.05 -6.80
CA THR A 243 6.02 1.60 -6.23
C THR A 243 6.11 3.12 -6.16
N VAL A 244 5.10 3.80 -6.69
CA VAL A 244 4.95 5.25 -6.62
C VAL A 244 3.84 5.56 -5.61
N PRO A 245 4.18 6.14 -4.44
CA PRO A 245 3.19 6.45 -3.42
C PRO A 245 2.41 7.71 -3.77
N THR A 246 1.12 7.74 -3.45
CA THR A 246 0.28 8.94 -3.65
C THR A 246 0.72 10.13 -2.80
N THR A 247 1.21 9.88 -1.58
CA THR A 247 1.62 10.94 -0.64
C THR A 247 3.11 10.91 -0.31
N THR A 248 3.65 12.11 -0.06
CA THR A 248 5.06 12.37 0.24
C THR A 248 5.33 12.71 1.69
N SER A 249 4.30 13.03 2.46
CA SER A 249 4.39 13.41 3.87
C SER A 249 3.26 12.80 4.69
N TRP A 250 3.45 12.75 6.01
CA TRP A 250 2.41 12.37 6.95
C TRP A 250 1.21 13.31 6.88
N GLN A 251 1.47 14.61 6.73
CA GLN A 251 0.44 15.65 6.65
C GLN A 251 -0.44 15.46 5.40
N GLU A 252 0.16 15.14 4.25
CA GLU A 252 -0.60 14.79 3.04
C GLU A 252 -1.44 13.53 3.25
N LEU A 253 -0.88 12.50 3.90
CA LEU A 253 -1.65 11.30 4.23
C LEU A 253 -2.84 11.65 5.15
N ALA A 254 -2.62 12.39 6.23
CA ALA A 254 -3.69 12.84 7.11
C ALA A 254 -4.73 13.68 6.37
N ALA A 255 -4.31 14.55 5.45
CA ALA A 255 -5.20 15.35 4.61
C ALA A 255 -6.11 14.49 3.71
N MET A 256 -5.60 13.37 3.15
CA MET A 256 -6.43 12.38 2.43
C MET A 256 -7.53 11.79 3.32
N HIS A 257 -7.36 11.82 4.64
CA HIS A 257 -8.36 11.40 5.62
C HIS A 257 -9.06 12.60 6.28
N HIS A 258 -9.26 13.70 5.55
CA HIS A 258 -9.92 14.92 6.03
C HIS A 258 -9.24 15.54 7.27
N GLY A 259 -7.91 15.42 7.36
CA GLY A 259 -7.12 15.89 8.50
C GLY A 259 -7.22 14.99 9.74
N GLN A 260 -7.89 13.84 9.66
CA GLN A 260 -8.03 12.93 10.79
C GLN A 260 -6.78 12.04 10.93
N GLU A 261 -5.77 12.52 11.66
CA GLU A 261 -4.53 11.78 11.90
C GLU A 261 -4.76 10.39 12.51
N GLY A 262 -5.75 10.26 13.40
CA GLY A 262 -6.11 8.96 13.98
C GLY A 262 -6.61 7.94 12.94
N ALA A 263 -7.29 8.41 11.88
CA ALA A 263 -7.70 7.55 10.77
C ALA A 263 -6.48 7.14 9.93
N ALA A 264 -5.60 8.08 9.58
CA ALA A 264 -4.34 7.79 8.90
C ALA A 264 -3.50 6.74 9.66
N ALA A 265 -3.36 6.93 10.97
CA ALA A 265 -2.66 6.00 11.85
C ALA A 265 -3.30 4.62 11.87
N HIS A 266 -4.64 4.54 11.92
CA HIS A 266 -5.36 3.26 11.88
C HIS A 266 -5.02 2.44 10.62
N TYR A 267 -4.96 3.09 9.45
CA TYR A 267 -4.57 2.41 8.21
C TYR A 267 -3.10 1.96 8.23
N VAL A 268 -2.19 2.84 8.66
CA VAL A 268 -0.75 2.53 8.74
C VAL A 268 -0.48 1.36 9.69
N VAL A 269 -1.09 1.35 10.87
CA VAL A 269 -0.92 0.25 11.83
C VAL A 269 -1.58 -1.02 11.30
N GLY A 270 -2.79 -0.94 10.75
CA GLY A 270 -3.48 -2.09 10.16
C GLY A 270 -2.67 -2.76 9.05
N GLU A 271 -1.94 -1.99 8.26
CA GLU A 271 -1.04 -2.55 7.24
C GLU A 271 0.20 -3.21 7.83
N LEU A 272 0.79 -2.63 8.88
CA LEU A 272 1.89 -3.29 9.58
C LEU A 272 1.43 -4.63 10.16
N GLU A 273 0.25 -4.70 10.77
CA GLU A 273 -0.33 -5.93 11.29
C GLU A 273 -0.53 -6.98 10.18
N ARG A 274 -1.10 -6.59 9.03
CA ARG A 274 -1.26 -7.49 7.87
C ARG A 274 0.08 -8.02 7.37
N LEU A 275 1.08 -7.16 7.24
CA LEU A 275 2.43 -7.56 6.87
C LEU A 275 3.01 -8.58 7.85
N LEU A 276 2.87 -8.35 9.16
CA LEU A 276 3.32 -9.29 10.18
C LEU A 276 2.58 -10.63 10.11
N GLN A 277 1.27 -10.63 9.85
CA GLN A 277 0.49 -11.85 9.68
C GLN A 277 0.92 -12.66 8.46
N TYR A 278 1.24 -11.97 7.35
CA TYR A 278 1.74 -12.56 6.11
C TYR A 278 3.17 -13.07 6.21
N SER A 279 3.96 -12.58 7.18
CA SER A 279 5.32 -13.06 7.43
C SER A 279 5.40 -14.38 8.21
N LYS A 280 4.28 -14.90 8.72
CA LYS A 280 4.27 -16.12 9.55
C LYS A 280 4.56 -17.36 8.71
N PRO A 281 5.36 -18.33 9.22
CA PRO A 281 5.58 -19.61 8.56
C PRO A 281 4.24 -20.30 8.20
N GLY A 282 4.13 -20.79 6.97
CA GLY A 282 2.89 -21.42 6.45
C GLY A 282 1.92 -20.46 5.77
N ASN A 283 2.02 -19.14 6.01
CA ASN A 283 1.37 -18.13 5.18
C ASN A 283 2.37 -17.67 4.13
N GLN A 284 2.08 -17.81 2.83
CA GLN A 284 2.78 -17.00 1.83
C GLN A 284 2.40 -15.52 2.05
N PRO A 285 3.30 -14.53 1.94
CA PRO A 285 4.50 -14.50 1.07
C PRO A 285 5.86 -14.26 1.76
N TYR A 286 6.87 -14.93 1.19
CA TYR A 286 8.26 -15.14 1.64
C TYR A 286 9.21 -13.93 1.44
N LEU A 287 8.83 -12.70 1.83
CA LEU A 287 9.63 -11.49 1.51
C LEU A 287 10.07 -10.62 2.68
N PHE A 288 9.84 -11.07 3.91
CA PHE A 288 10.28 -10.31 5.08
C PHE A 288 11.74 -10.56 5.49
N SER A 289 12.39 -11.60 4.97
CA SER A 289 13.74 -11.98 5.43
C SER A 289 14.89 -11.42 4.58
N ARG A 290 14.63 -10.95 3.35
CA ARG A 290 15.66 -10.33 2.50
C ARG A 290 15.44 -8.83 2.39
N THR A 291 16.48 -8.08 2.70
CA THR A 291 16.64 -6.72 2.20
C THR A 291 16.32 -6.75 0.71
N LEU A 292 15.20 -6.16 0.30
CA LEU A 292 14.97 -5.80 -1.10
C LEU A 292 16.07 -4.82 -1.45
N ALA A 293 17.21 -5.33 -1.90
CA ALA A 293 18.22 -4.57 -2.58
C ALA A 293 17.60 -4.16 -3.92
N LEU A 294 16.79 -3.10 -3.87
CA LEU A 294 16.41 -2.31 -5.02
C LEU A 294 17.72 -1.82 -5.64
N GLY A 295 18.19 -2.51 -6.67
CA GLY A 295 19.40 -2.14 -7.41
C GLY A 295 20.44 -3.25 -7.56
N SER A 296 20.07 -4.38 -8.16
CA SER A 296 20.87 -5.07 -9.18
C SER A 296 20.12 -6.33 -9.61
N THR A 297 19.72 -6.38 -10.87
CA THR A 297 19.30 -7.63 -11.52
C THR A 297 20.55 -8.48 -11.77
N GLY A 298 21.06 -9.12 -10.72
CA GLY A 298 21.76 -10.39 -10.88
C GLY A 298 20.73 -11.47 -10.71
N HIS A 299 20.46 -12.26 -11.75
CA HIS A 299 19.65 -13.47 -11.64
C HIS A 299 20.04 -14.24 -10.37
N PRO A 300 19.12 -14.50 -9.42
CA PRO A 300 19.35 -15.59 -8.50
C PRO A 300 19.24 -16.87 -9.34
N ALA A 301 20.32 -17.65 -9.39
CA ALA A 301 20.21 -19.07 -9.70
C ALA A 301 19.04 -19.64 -8.88
N GLY A 302 18.13 -20.35 -9.55
CA GLY A 302 16.95 -20.93 -8.92
C GLY A 302 17.31 -21.78 -7.69
N PRO A 303 16.36 -22.03 -6.79
CA PRO A 303 16.60 -22.96 -5.71
C PRO A 303 16.92 -24.33 -6.29
N ASP A 304 18.11 -24.82 -5.98
CA ASP A 304 18.45 -26.23 -6.10
C ASP A 304 17.52 -26.99 -5.14
N VAL A 305 16.44 -27.56 -5.70
CA VAL A 305 15.55 -28.47 -4.99
C VAL A 305 16.18 -29.84 -5.07
N THR A 306 17.25 -30.04 -4.33
CA THR A 306 17.78 -31.36 -4.00
C THR A 306 17.97 -31.44 -2.48
N HIS A 307 17.58 -32.59 -1.93
CA HIS A 307 17.54 -32.97 -0.51
C HIS A 307 16.18 -32.84 0.20
N ALA A 308 15.25 -33.71 -0.21
CA ALA A 308 14.41 -34.41 0.76
C ALA A 308 15.25 -35.53 1.43
N PRO A 309 15.26 -35.68 2.76
CA PRO A 309 15.71 -36.91 3.39
C PRO A 309 14.56 -37.93 3.34
N GLN A 310 14.69 -38.94 2.48
CA GLN A 310 14.07 -40.24 2.70
C GLN A 310 14.90 -41.00 3.74
N ALA A 311 14.29 -41.34 4.87
CA ALA A 311 14.64 -42.50 5.69
C ALA A 311 13.38 -42.83 6.51
N LEU A 312 12.51 -43.71 5.98
CA LEU A 312 12.49 -45.15 6.21
C LEU A 312 11.91 -45.51 7.58
N ALA A 313 10.63 -45.86 7.54
CA ALA A 313 10.04 -46.82 8.46
C ALA A 313 10.46 -48.22 8.01
N SER A 314 11.22 -48.87 8.87
CA SER A 314 11.25 -50.31 9.13
C SER A 314 11.48 -50.48 10.63
#